data_AF-A0A382KTF1-F1
#
_entry.id   AF-A0A382KTF1-F1
#
_cell.length_a   1.000
_cell.length_b   1.000
_cell.length_c   1.000
_cell.angle_alpha   90.00
_cell.angle_beta   90.00
_cell.angle_gamma   90.00
#
_symmetry.space_group_name_H-M   'P 1'
#
loop_
_entity.id
_entity.type
_entity.pdbx_description
1 polymer ?
#
loop_
_entity_poly.entity_id
_entity_poly.type
_entity_poly.pdbx_seq_one_letter_code
_entity_poly.pdbx_strand_id
1 'polypeptide(L)'
;VDLTNQQQPHKRVLSQLESDGFSLLHRLCEPALTEQLLKVSREIEVDVKNTLGKKQIGIGSRAGYQEIVQRSPGRWDIPITPEQFAIVHQQMPWWTFITDILGQDAEHAFSGVVSSEPVSPEQHWHIDSPHEATVHLPAHAINVLIALTDLPLAMGPTEFACGSHLL
;
A
#
# COMPACT_ATOMS: atom_id res chain seq x y z
N VAL A 1 -5.99 -24.26 18.93
CA VAL A 1 -5.18 -23.64 17.87
C VAL A 1 -3.83 -23.33 18.50
N ASP A 2 -2.77 -23.95 18.00
CA ASP A 2 -1.46 -23.95 18.65
C ASP A 2 -0.76 -22.59 18.45
N LEU A 3 -0.73 -21.77 19.51
CA LEU A 3 -0.23 -20.39 19.51
C LEU A 3 1.28 -20.31 19.20
N THR A 4 2.01 -21.41 19.33
CA THR A 4 3.46 -21.47 19.11
C THR A 4 3.86 -21.39 17.63
N ASN A 5 3.00 -21.87 16.72
CA ASN A 5 3.30 -21.94 15.29
C ASN A 5 3.02 -20.62 14.54
N GLN A 6 2.16 -19.74 15.08
CA GLN A 6 1.91 -18.41 14.51
C GLN A 6 2.91 -17.34 15.01
N GLN A 7 3.59 -17.56 16.14
CA GLN A 7 4.56 -16.60 16.68
C GLN A 7 5.88 -16.55 15.90
N GLN A 8 6.30 -17.67 15.29
CA GLN A 8 7.51 -17.71 14.48
C GLN A 8 7.43 -16.87 13.19
N PRO A 9 6.36 -16.99 12.36
CA PRO A 9 6.22 -16.14 11.19
C PRO A 9 6.03 -14.67 11.57
N HIS A 10 5.32 -14.37 12.66
CA HIS A 10 5.12 -13.00 13.12
C HIS A 10 6.44 -12.29 13.49
N LYS A 11 7.27 -12.92 14.33
CA LYS A 11 8.58 -12.38 14.70
C LYS A 11 9.51 -12.21 13.50
N ARG A 12 9.42 -13.12 12.53
CA ARG A 12 10.20 -13.01 11.29
C ARG A 12 9.82 -11.77 10.51
N VAL A 13 8.51 -11.47 10.38
CA VAL A 13 8.04 -10.26 9.69
C VAL A 13 8.62 -9.01 10.33
N LEU A 14 8.51 -8.90 11.67
CA LEU A 14 9.03 -7.74 12.41
C LEU A 14 10.54 -7.60 12.22
N SER A 15 11.30 -8.69 12.32
CA SER A 15 12.75 -8.67 12.09
C SER A 15 13.13 -8.26 10.67
N GLN A 16 12.37 -8.66 9.66
CA GLN A 16 12.62 -8.25 8.26
C GLN A 16 12.28 -6.78 8.03
N LEU A 17 11.22 -6.26 8.67
CA LEU A 17 10.90 -4.85 8.59
C LEU A 17 12.00 -3.99 9.24
N GLU A 18 12.56 -4.45 10.37
CA GLU A 18 13.69 -3.78 11.02
C GLU A 18 14.95 -3.76 10.14
N SER A 19 15.31 -4.89 9.53
CA SER A 19 16.57 -5.01 8.76
C SER A 19 16.46 -4.51 7.32
N ASP A 20 15.38 -4.84 6.63
CA ASP A 20 15.24 -4.69 5.18
C ASP A 20 14.28 -3.56 4.80
N GLY A 21 13.45 -3.09 5.75
CA GLY A 21 12.47 -2.02 5.52
C GLY A 21 11.16 -2.50 4.86
N PHE A 22 11.08 -3.78 4.50
CA PHE A 22 9.86 -4.40 3.96
C PHE A 22 9.81 -5.89 4.31
N SER A 23 8.61 -6.47 4.24
CA SER A 23 8.41 -7.92 4.36
C SER A 23 7.30 -8.38 3.42
N LEU A 24 7.54 -9.47 2.69
CA LEU A 24 6.58 -10.03 1.75
C LEU A 24 5.80 -11.18 2.40
N LEU A 25 4.49 -11.00 2.52
CA LEU A 25 3.58 -11.97 3.12
C LEU A 25 2.71 -12.64 2.06
N HIS A 26 3.01 -13.90 1.73
CA HIS A 26 2.20 -14.67 0.80
C HIS A 26 0.92 -15.18 1.47
N ARG A 27 -0.22 -15.00 0.79
CA ARG A 27 -1.54 -15.52 1.21
C ARG A 27 -1.95 -15.06 2.62
N LEU A 28 -1.61 -13.82 2.99
CA LEU A 28 -2.09 -13.23 4.24
C LEU A 28 -3.60 -12.94 4.20
N CYS A 29 -4.08 -12.49 3.04
CA CYS A 29 -5.48 -12.17 2.82
C CYS A 29 -6.23 -13.38 2.27
N GLU A 30 -7.44 -13.60 2.79
CA GLU A 30 -8.39 -14.53 2.19
C GLU A 30 -8.77 -14.07 0.77
N PRO A 31 -9.00 -14.98 -0.19
CA PRO A 31 -9.35 -14.62 -1.56
C PRO A 31 -10.54 -13.67 -1.66
N ALA A 32 -11.57 -13.90 -0.83
CA ALA A 32 -12.77 -13.06 -0.78
C ALA A 32 -12.45 -11.58 -0.44
N LEU A 33 -11.45 -11.32 0.41
CA LEU A 33 -11.02 -9.97 0.72
C LEU A 33 -10.39 -9.31 -0.50
N THR A 34 -9.42 -9.98 -1.15
CA THR A 34 -8.77 -9.44 -2.35
C THR A 34 -9.73 -9.24 -3.52
N GLU A 35 -10.71 -10.13 -3.68
CA GLU A 35 -11.77 -10.00 -4.70
C GLU A 35 -12.67 -8.79 -4.43
N GLN A 36 -13.06 -8.56 -3.17
CA GLN A 36 -13.84 -7.39 -2.78
C GLN A 36 -13.08 -6.08 -3.04
N LEU A 37 -11.82 -6.01 -2.58
CA LEU A 37 -10.97 -4.83 -2.80
C LEU A 37 -10.79 -4.56 -4.31
N LEU A 38 -10.47 -5.60 -5.11
CA LEU A 38 -10.33 -5.47 -6.56
C LEU A 38 -11.61 -4.99 -7.22
N LYS A 39 -12.77 -5.51 -6.82
CA LYS A 39 -14.07 -5.12 -7.37
C LYS A 39 -14.31 -3.63 -7.13
N VAL A 40 -14.22 -3.18 -5.88
CA VAL A 40 -14.44 -1.76 -5.52
C VAL A 40 -13.45 -0.86 -6.24
N SER A 41 -12.16 -1.23 -6.27
CA SER A 41 -11.14 -0.46 -6.99
C SER A 41 -11.46 -0.29 -8.47
N ARG A 42 -11.92 -1.36 -9.15
CA ARG A 42 -12.28 -1.29 -10.57
C ARG A 42 -13.52 -0.45 -10.83
N GLU A 43 -14.54 -0.57 -9.99
CA GLU A 43 -15.77 0.23 -10.11
C GLU A 43 -15.45 1.72 -9.99
N ILE A 44 -14.68 2.11 -8.97
CA ILE A 44 -14.26 3.49 -8.77
C ILE A 44 -13.35 3.97 -9.90
N GLU A 45 -12.36 3.16 -10.34
CA GLU A 45 -11.47 3.55 -11.44
C GLU A 45 -12.25 3.81 -12.74
N VAL A 46 -13.24 2.97 -13.06
CA VAL A 46 -14.12 3.15 -14.22
C VAL A 46 -14.92 4.45 -14.10
N ASP A 47 -15.51 4.71 -12.93
CA ASP A 47 -16.29 5.93 -12.69
C ASP A 47 -15.42 7.19 -12.81
N VAL A 48 -14.20 7.16 -12.25
CA VAL A 48 -13.22 8.24 -12.37
C VAL A 48 -12.87 8.49 -13.83
N LYS A 49 -12.51 7.45 -14.58
CA LYS A 49 -12.13 7.57 -16.00
C LYS A 49 -13.29 8.07 -16.87
N ASN A 50 -14.50 7.57 -16.63
CA ASN A 50 -15.71 8.01 -17.33
C ASN A 50 -16.03 9.48 -17.04
N THR A 51 -15.94 9.90 -15.78
CA THR A 51 -16.20 11.27 -15.34
C THR A 51 -15.17 12.24 -15.89
N LEU A 52 -13.90 11.81 -15.92
CA LEU A 52 -12.81 12.62 -16.45
C LEU A 52 -12.91 12.78 -17.98
N GLY A 53 -13.30 11.72 -18.68
CA GLY A 53 -13.41 11.71 -20.14
C GLY A 53 -12.08 12.06 -20.80
N LYS A 54 -12.04 13.20 -21.50
CA LYS A 54 -10.83 13.70 -22.20
C LYS A 54 -10.07 14.79 -21.43
N LYS A 55 -10.52 15.16 -20.23
CA LYS A 55 -9.89 16.20 -19.43
C LYS A 55 -8.54 15.70 -18.92
N GLN A 56 -7.56 16.59 -18.87
CA GLN A 56 -6.26 16.31 -18.26
C GLN A 56 -6.21 16.93 -16.88
N ILE A 57 -5.81 16.16 -15.86
CA ILE A 57 -5.61 16.63 -14.48
C ILE A 57 -4.15 17.00 -14.19
N GLY A 58 -3.25 16.76 -15.15
CA GLY A 58 -1.80 16.92 -14.96
C GLY A 58 -1.18 15.74 -14.19
N ILE A 59 0.13 15.80 -14.01
CA ILE A 59 0.90 14.81 -13.24
C ILE A 59 1.32 15.44 -11.90
N GLY A 60 1.19 14.67 -10.82
CA GLY A 60 1.57 15.07 -9.45
C GLY A 60 0.39 15.43 -8.54
N SER A 61 0.69 15.60 -7.26
CA SER A 61 -0.28 15.98 -6.21
C SER A 61 -0.05 17.43 -5.77
N ARG A 62 -1.13 18.18 -5.52
CA ARG A 62 -1.10 19.53 -4.92
C ARG A 62 -1.78 19.58 -3.55
N ALA A 63 -2.81 18.76 -3.32
CA ALA A 63 -3.56 18.70 -2.05
C ALA A 63 -3.40 17.36 -1.32
N GLY A 64 -2.29 16.65 -1.56
CA GLY A 64 -1.92 15.45 -0.82
C GLY A 64 -2.80 14.25 -1.14
N TYR A 65 -3.15 13.48 -0.09
CA TYR A 65 -3.78 12.17 -0.17
C TYR A 65 -5.26 12.15 -0.56
N GLN A 66 -5.91 13.31 -0.72
CA GLN A 66 -7.34 13.37 -1.05
C GLN A 66 -7.61 13.50 -2.56
N GLU A 67 -6.57 13.66 -3.36
CA GLU A 67 -6.70 13.89 -4.80
C GLU A 67 -6.60 12.58 -5.58
N ILE A 68 -7.39 12.47 -6.66
CA ILE A 68 -7.09 11.51 -7.73
C ILE A 68 -5.85 12.04 -8.45
N VAL A 69 -4.78 11.26 -8.44
CA VAL A 69 -3.49 11.67 -9.00
C VAL A 69 -3.12 10.75 -10.16
N GLN A 70 -2.63 11.37 -11.24
CA GLN A 70 -1.84 10.65 -12.22
C GLN A 70 -0.37 10.76 -11.81
N ARG A 71 0.23 9.64 -11.39
CA ARG A 71 1.64 9.60 -10.92
C ARG A 71 2.61 9.61 -12.08
N SER A 72 2.23 8.97 -13.19
CA SER A 72 2.91 8.99 -14.49
C SER A 72 1.90 8.65 -15.59
N PRO A 73 2.21 8.82 -16.89
CA PRO A 73 1.28 8.43 -17.95
C PRO A 73 0.80 6.98 -17.79
N GLY A 74 -0.52 6.79 -17.74
CA GLY A 74 -1.14 5.47 -17.54
C GLY A 74 -1.14 4.95 -16.10
N ARG A 75 -0.52 5.65 -15.14
CA ARG A 75 -0.48 5.25 -13.71
C ARG A 75 -1.34 6.17 -12.84
N TRP A 76 -2.32 5.57 -12.17
CA TRP A 76 -3.30 6.25 -11.35
C TRP A 76 -3.10 5.90 -9.88
N ASP A 77 -3.33 6.89 -9.03
CA ASP A 77 -3.52 6.71 -7.59
C ASP A 77 -4.85 7.32 -7.22
N ILE A 78 -5.78 6.48 -6.80
CA ILE A 78 -7.16 6.85 -6.52
C ILE A 78 -7.42 6.58 -5.02
N PRO A 79 -7.68 7.63 -4.23
CA PRO A 79 -8.10 7.49 -2.84
C PRO A 79 -9.40 6.68 -2.73
N ILE A 80 -9.41 5.69 -1.85
CA ILE A 80 -10.58 4.85 -1.53
C ILE A 80 -10.53 4.57 -0.03
N THR A 81 -11.56 5.00 0.71
CA THR A 81 -11.58 4.84 2.17
C THR A 81 -11.87 3.39 2.60
N PRO A 82 -11.52 2.99 3.84
CA PRO A 82 -11.89 1.70 4.38
C PRO A 82 -13.40 1.42 4.30
N GLU A 83 -14.23 2.42 4.50
CA GLU A 83 -15.70 2.31 4.40
C GLU A 83 -16.15 2.02 2.97
N GLN A 84 -15.55 2.66 1.97
CA GLN A 84 -15.83 2.37 0.56
C GLN A 84 -15.39 0.95 0.18
N PHE A 85 -14.28 0.47 0.75
CA PHE A 85 -13.86 -0.92 0.65
C PHE A 85 -14.71 -1.89 1.46
N ALA A 86 -15.66 -1.41 2.26
CA ALA A 86 -16.45 -2.20 3.21
C ALA A 86 -15.57 -3.03 4.18
N ILE A 87 -14.48 -2.43 4.68
CA ILE A 87 -13.59 -3.03 5.67
C ILE A 87 -13.54 -2.19 6.95
N VAL A 88 -13.33 -2.88 8.07
CA VAL A 88 -12.93 -2.25 9.33
C VAL A 88 -11.43 -2.50 9.47
N HIS A 89 -10.61 -1.46 9.30
CA HIS A 89 -9.16 -1.61 9.18
C HIS A 89 -8.52 -2.29 10.40
N GLN A 90 -9.05 -2.07 11.62
CA GLN A 90 -8.55 -2.73 12.83
C GLN A 90 -8.82 -4.23 12.90
N GLN A 91 -9.71 -4.75 12.03
CA GLN A 91 -10.03 -6.18 11.96
C GLN A 91 -9.27 -6.90 10.84
N MET A 92 -8.46 -6.18 10.07
CA MET A 92 -7.71 -6.74 8.96
C MET A 92 -6.53 -7.57 9.44
N PRO A 93 -6.11 -8.61 8.69
CA PRO A 93 -5.10 -9.56 9.15
C PRO A 93 -3.71 -8.93 9.35
N TRP A 94 -3.47 -7.75 8.77
CA TRP A 94 -2.21 -7.02 8.95
C TRP A 94 -2.20 -6.08 10.17
N TRP A 95 -3.34 -5.85 10.81
CA TRP A 95 -3.45 -4.84 11.88
C TRP A 95 -2.55 -5.13 13.08
N THR A 96 -2.35 -6.40 13.42
CA THR A 96 -1.46 -6.81 14.52
C THR A 96 -0.01 -6.37 14.28
N PHE A 97 0.49 -6.45 13.04
CA PHE A 97 1.81 -5.94 12.71
C PHE A 97 1.90 -4.43 12.88
N ILE A 98 0.86 -3.70 12.45
CA ILE A 98 0.81 -2.24 12.58
C ILE A 98 0.92 -1.86 14.06
N THR A 99 0.12 -2.47 14.92
CA THR A 99 0.11 -2.13 16.35
C THR A 99 1.40 -2.52 17.07
N ASP A 100 2.09 -3.56 16.60
CA ASP A 100 3.38 -3.96 17.16
C ASP A 100 4.53 -3.02 16.74
N ILE A 101 4.40 -2.36 15.59
CA ILE A 101 5.42 -1.47 15.03
C ILE A 101 5.20 -0.02 15.48
N LEU A 102 3.96 0.47 15.35
CA LEU A 102 3.61 1.87 15.57
C LEU A 102 2.97 2.15 16.94
N GLY A 103 2.50 1.11 17.63
CA GLY A 103 1.76 1.23 18.89
C GLY A 103 0.25 1.05 18.77
N GLN A 104 -0.41 0.96 19.92
CA GLN A 104 -1.87 0.70 19.99
C GLN A 104 -2.73 1.90 19.57
N ASP A 105 -2.14 3.08 19.53
CA ASP A 105 -2.71 4.35 19.09
C ASP A 105 -2.47 4.62 17.60
N ALA A 106 -1.97 3.64 16.85
CA ALA A 106 -1.83 3.75 15.40
C ALA A 106 -3.19 4.03 14.73
N GLU A 107 -3.19 4.97 13.78
CA GLU A 107 -4.37 5.40 13.05
C GLU A 107 -4.22 5.11 11.55
N HIS A 108 -5.36 4.91 10.88
CA HIS A 108 -5.40 4.89 9.43
C HIS A 108 -5.23 6.32 8.90
N ALA A 109 -4.15 6.56 8.16
CA ALA A 109 -3.89 7.85 7.52
C ALA A 109 -4.45 7.93 6.09
N PHE A 110 -4.28 6.87 5.31
CA PHE A 110 -4.66 6.84 3.90
C PHE A 110 -4.87 5.41 3.38
N SER A 111 -5.78 5.25 2.42
CA SER A 111 -5.90 4.07 1.58
C SER A 111 -6.42 4.43 0.19
N GLY A 112 -6.14 3.57 -0.77
CA GLY A 112 -6.54 3.77 -2.15
C GLY A 112 -6.14 2.60 -3.02
N VAL A 113 -6.20 2.81 -4.33
CA VAL A 113 -5.66 1.89 -5.32
C VAL A 113 -4.65 2.60 -6.19
N VAL A 114 -3.50 1.95 -6.37
CA VAL A 114 -2.54 2.31 -7.41
C VAL A 114 -2.72 1.34 -8.56
N SER A 115 -3.07 1.84 -9.74
CA SER A 115 -3.19 1.05 -10.96
C SER A 115 -2.26 1.55 -12.04
N SER A 116 -1.78 0.64 -12.88
CA SER A 116 -0.91 0.94 -14.02
C SER A 116 -1.49 0.29 -15.27
N GLU A 117 -1.72 1.10 -16.29
CA GLU A 117 -2.10 0.63 -17.61
C GLU A 117 -0.91 -0.07 -18.27
N PRO A 118 -1.15 -1.00 -19.23
CA PRO A 118 -0.08 -1.59 -20.01
C PRO A 118 0.83 -0.49 -20.60
N VAL A 119 2.13 -0.76 -20.65
CA VAL A 119 3.18 0.16 -21.14
C VAL A 119 3.37 1.46 -20.34
N SER A 120 2.76 1.60 -19.16
CA SER A 120 3.09 2.70 -18.25
C SER A 120 4.59 2.66 -17.88
N PRO A 121 5.27 3.81 -17.81
CA PRO A 121 6.69 3.85 -17.50
C PRO A 121 6.98 3.44 -16.06
N GLU A 122 8.24 3.09 -15.80
CA GLU A 122 8.78 2.89 -14.46
C GLU A 122 8.64 4.17 -13.62
N GLN A 123 8.53 3.98 -12.30
CA GLN A 123 8.64 5.10 -11.36
C GLN A 123 10.09 5.30 -10.97
N HIS A 124 10.48 6.55 -10.73
CA HIS A 124 11.77 6.84 -10.13
C HIS A 124 11.83 6.33 -8.69
N TRP A 125 13.02 5.95 -8.24
CA TRP A 125 13.26 5.64 -6.82
C TRP A 125 12.86 6.82 -5.95
N HIS A 126 12.04 6.55 -4.94
CA HIS A 126 11.56 7.55 -3.99
C HIS A 126 11.25 6.89 -2.65
N ILE A 127 11.07 7.73 -1.64
CA ILE A 127 10.45 7.37 -0.36
C ILE A 127 9.06 7.98 -0.32
N ASP A 128 8.11 7.29 0.31
CA ASP A 128 6.73 7.78 0.42
C ASP A 128 6.61 8.91 1.44
N SER A 129 7.37 8.82 2.55
CA SER A 129 7.43 9.81 3.62
C SER A 129 8.89 10.07 4.03
N PRO A 130 9.26 11.32 4.36
CA PRO A 130 10.62 11.67 4.79
C PRO A 130 10.90 11.23 6.24
N HIS A 131 12.18 11.23 6.60
CA HIS A 131 12.60 11.21 8.00
C HIS A 131 12.26 12.55 8.68
N GLU A 132 11.60 12.50 9.84
CA GLU A 132 11.23 13.68 10.64
C GLU A 132 12.39 14.23 11.50
N ALA A 133 13.51 13.49 11.57
CA ALA A 133 14.69 13.86 12.34
C ALA A 133 15.96 13.49 11.57
N THR A 134 17.07 14.17 11.90
CA THR A 134 18.40 13.88 11.34
C THR A 134 19.04 12.62 11.91
N VAL A 135 18.54 12.13 13.05
CA VAL A 135 18.91 10.85 13.65
C VAL A 135 17.84 9.83 13.32
N HIS A 136 18.25 8.58 13.12
CA HIS A 136 17.30 7.49 12.89
C HIS A 136 16.44 7.26 14.14
N LEU A 137 15.12 7.38 13.98
CA LEU A 137 14.11 7.17 15.00
C LEU A 137 13.24 5.96 14.62
N PRO A 138 12.48 5.39 15.57
CA PRO A 138 11.49 4.36 15.25
C PRO A 138 10.53 4.78 14.14
N ALA A 139 9.98 3.80 13.42
CA ALA A 139 9.00 4.05 12.37
C ALA A 139 7.79 4.82 12.92
N HIS A 140 7.32 5.81 12.17
CA HIS A 140 6.13 6.60 12.49
C HIS A 140 5.00 6.40 11.47
N ALA A 141 5.26 5.63 10.40
CA ALA A 141 4.31 5.26 9.38
C ALA A 141 4.69 3.90 8.78
N ILE A 142 3.71 3.16 8.30
CA ILE A 142 3.92 1.91 7.57
C ILE A 142 2.90 1.79 6.44
N ASN A 143 3.38 1.42 5.25
CA ASN A 143 2.52 1.14 4.10
C ASN A 143 2.22 -0.36 4.01
N VAL A 144 0.95 -0.68 3.80
CA VAL A 144 0.49 -2.05 3.52
C VAL A 144 0.09 -2.12 2.06
N LEU A 145 0.92 -2.74 1.23
CA LEU A 145 0.63 -2.96 -0.18
C LEU A 145 -0.04 -4.33 -0.37
N ILE A 146 -1.25 -4.31 -0.93
CA ILE A 146 -2.03 -5.53 -1.19
C ILE A 146 -2.08 -5.75 -2.70
N ALA A 147 -1.47 -6.84 -3.16
CA ALA A 147 -1.62 -7.27 -4.55
C ALA A 147 -3.06 -7.75 -4.77
N LEU A 148 -3.84 -7.00 -5.56
CA LEU A 148 -5.23 -7.33 -5.88
C LEU A 148 -5.36 -8.34 -7.03
N THR A 149 -4.23 -8.67 -7.68
CA THR A 149 -4.12 -9.69 -8.73
C THR A 149 -2.71 -10.29 -8.68
N ASP A 150 -2.47 -11.37 -9.40
CA ASP A 150 -1.14 -11.92 -9.54
C ASP A 150 -0.24 -10.95 -10.32
N LEU A 151 0.95 -10.67 -9.78
CA LEU A 151 1.91 -9.72 -10.35
C LEU A 151 3.16 -10.47 -10.85
N PRO A 152 3.13 -11.05 -12.07
CA PRO A 152 4.34 -11.58 -12.68
C PRO A 152 5.35 -10.44 -12.92
N LEU A 153 6.65 -10.76 -12.98
CA LEU A 153 7.71 -9.76 -13.21
C LEU A 153 7.47 -8.88 -14.44
N ALA A 154 6.87 -9.44 -15.50
CA ALA A 154 6.53 -8.71 -16.72
C ALA A 154 5.50 -7.57 -16.53
N MET A 155 4.75 -7.57 -15.41
CA MET A 155 3.82 -6.49 -15.05
C MET A 155 4.49 -5.38 -14.21
N GLY A 156 5.78 -5.51 -13.90
CA GLY A 156 6.53 -4.50 -13.14
C GLY A 156 6.04 -4.34 -11.70
N PRO A 157 6.10 -5.39 -10.86
CA PRO A 157 5.82 -5.25 -9.43
C PRO A 157 6.76 -4.23 -8.79
N THR A 158 6.34 -3.64 -7.67
CA THR A 158 7.16 -2.68 -6.92
C THR A 158 8.51 -3.31 -6.52
N GLU A 159 9.59 -2.59 -6.83
CA GLU A 159 10.93 -2.91 -6.37
C GLU A 159 11.23 -2.18 -5.06
N PHE A 160 11.98 -2.83 -4.16
CA PHE A 160 12.37 -2.27 -2.87
C PHE A 160 13.88 -2.25 -2.75
N ALA A 161 14.43 -1.16 -2.22
CA ALA A 161 15.83 -1.06 -1.87
C ALA A 161 16.01 -1.53 -0.41
N CYS A 162 16.54 -2.74 -0.22
CA CYS A 162 16.70 -3.31 1.13
C CYS A 162 17.50 -2.39 2.05
N GLY A 163 16.94 -2.08 3.22
CA GLY A 163 17.59 -1.27 4.27
C GLY A 163 17.59 0.23 3.99
N SER A 164 16.96 0.70 2.90
CA SER A 164 16.97 2.12 2.55
C SER A 164 16.14 2.99 3.50
N HIS A 165 15.31 2.40 4.35
CA HIS A 165 14.55 3.10 5.40
C HIS A 165 15.43 3.60 6.56
N LEU A 166 16.73 3.28 6.56
CA LEU A 166 17.70 3.75 7.53
C LEU A 166 18.48 4.99 7.05
N LEU A 167 18.28 5.43 5.80
CA LEU A 167 19.11 6.42 5.09
C LEU A 167 18.58 7.85 5.15
#